data_AF-G8SAD4-F1
#
_entry.id   AF-G8SAD4-F1
#
_cell.length_a   1.000
_cell.length_b   1.000
_cell.length_c   1.000
_cell.angle_alpha   90.00
_cell.angle_beta   90.00
_cell.angle_gamma   90.00
#
_symmetry.space_group_name_H-M   'P 1'
#
loop_
_entity.id
_entity.type
_entity.pdbx_description
1 polymer ?
#
loop_
_entity_poly.entity_id
_entity_poly.type
_entity_poly.pdbx_seq_one_letter_code
_entity_poly.pdbx_strand_id
1 'polypeptide(L)'
;MFDEAVVVGVTAFCESAAPVSGDEVKGKLLSGGVEPWLAERLTYFLPLAFGRRVIDGASVDETFLDGETRRRLDRDPVYQAAARRALIADEAEIARIAGYSSEVAAVSQAVQGGAELTKLRLGPIALEDALLPVGSGSGGVPSPASVFAHWMTAYGVPIGDDLRLGEAEFRATLAAHPRPAPELVVAQVNFAVNHPALARPWMVESCVGVAPTWKEAIFQTLAMFERAVAYPMIAALLDRGAAGDNVHVERFSHPAGEFDLLLGAQVDLFATDPVPSAEAVLDELLAALRDVPLSRAVHALRFFTAYQDGRMLTNEVFLDGEPWEAGSKVTAAAPAPLPTGPVGVRVFAFLVPVG
;
A
#
# COMPACT_ATOMS: atom_id res chain seq x y z
N MET A 1 4.46 -4.49 -13.27
CA MET A 1 5.90 -4.34 -12.89
C MET A 1 6.21 -2.91 -12.44
N PHE A 2 5.68 -1.87 -13.09
CA PHE A 2 5.88 -0.47 -12.67
C PHE A 2 4.63 0.18 -12.08
N ASP A 3 3.63 -0.61 -11.69
CA ASP A 3 2.35 -0.10 -11.19
C ASP A 3 2.55 0.65 -9.86
N GLU A 4 3.45 0.18 -8.99
CA GLU A 4 3.83 0.84 -7.74
C GLU A 4 4.64 2.12 -7.96
N ALA A 5 5.54 2.13 -8.94
CA ALA A 5 6.25 3.34 -9.33
C ALA A 5 5.28 4.42 -9.84
N VAL A 6 4.24 4.02 -10.56
CA VAL A 6 3.16 4.90 -11.01
C VAL A 6 2.34 5.43 -9.84
N VAL A 7 2.04 4.60 -8.83
CA VAL A 7 1.39 5.06 -7.57
C VAL A 7 2.24 6.13 -6.89
N VAL A 8 3.55 5.90 -6.74
CA VAL A 8 4.49 6.88 -6.18
C VAL A 8 4.52 8.18 -7.00
N GLY A 9 4.55 8.06 -8.33
CA GLY A 9 4.52 9.21 -9.23
C GLY A 9 3.24 10.04 -9.08
N VAL A 10 2.07 9.39 -9.06
CA VAL A 10 0.77 10.05 -8.83
C VAL A 10 0.80 10.82 -7.50
N THR A 11 1.26 10.20 -6.42
CA THR A 11 1.37 10.87 -5.12
C THR A 11 2.29 12.10 -5.19
N ALA A 12 3.42 12.03 -5.89
CA ALA A 12 4.33 13.17 -6.03
C ALA A 12 3.71 14.38 -6.76
N PHE A 13 2.84 14.14 -7.76
CA PHE A 13 2.08 15.20 -8.44
C PHE A 13 0.95 15.77 -7.56
N CYS A 14 0.34 14.95 -6.71
CA CYS A 14 -0.84 15.31 -5.92
C CYS A 14 -0.52 15.85 -4.52
N GLU A 15 0.73 15.75 -4.07
CA GLU A 15 1.14 16.09 -2.71
C GLU A 15 0.95 17.59 -2.36
N SER A 16 1.25 18.49 -3.31
CA SER A 16 1.19 19.93 -3.06
C SER A 16 -0.23 20.48 -3.30
N ALA A 17 -0.70 21.35 -2.40
CA ALA A 17 -2.01 22.01 -2.55
C ALA A 17 -2.12 22.78 -3.88
N ALA A 18 -1.06 23.52 -4.25
CA ALA A 18 -0.93 24.18 -5.55
C ALA A 18 -0.08 23.33 -6.51
N PRO A 19 -0.34 23.38 -7.83
CA PRO A 19 0.54 22.76 -8.82
C PRO A 19 1.96 23.33 -8.72
N VAL A 20 2.94 22.43 -8.70
CA VAL A 20 4.38 22.74 -8.66
C VAL A 20 5.01 22.55 -10.05
N SER A 21 6.28 22.87 -10.27
CA SER A 21 6.93 22.58 -11.57
C SER A 21 7.20 21.09 -11.77
N GLY A 22 7.38 20.65 -13.02
CA GLY A 22 7.81 19.27 -13.31
C GLY A 22 9.16 18.93 -12.67
N ASP A 23 10.09 19.90 -12.59
CA ASP A 23 11.38 19.76 -11.91
C ASP A 23 11.23 19.54 -10.41
N GLU A 24 10.26 20.21 -9.78
CA GLU A 24 9.97 20.00 -8.36
C GLU A 24 9.41 18.59 -8.12
N VAL A 25 8.51 18.10 -8.98
CA VAL A 25 8.03 16.71 -8.93
C VAL A 25 9.19 15.73 -9.12
N LYS A 26 10.06 15.96 -10.11
CA LYS A 26 11.27 15.14 -10.33
C LYS A 26 12.17 15.15 -9.09
N GLY A 27 12.39 16.32 -8.49
CA GLY A 27 13.17 16.48 -7.27
C GLY A 27 12.61 15.68 -6.09
N LYS A 28 11.28 15.69 -5.91
CA LYS A 28 10.60 14.85 -4.92
C LYS A 28 10.78 13.36 -5.20
N LEU A 29 10.68 12.91 -6.45
CA LEU A 29 10.88 11.49 -6.76
C LEU A 29 12.33 11.06 -6.42
N LEU A 30 13.30 11.85 -6.86
CA LEU A 30 14.72 11.60 -6.62
C LEU A 30 15.07 11.59 -5.13
N SER A 31 14.55 12.55 -4.34
CA SER A 31 14.81 12.60 -2.89
C SER A 31 14.20 11.42 -2.14
N GLY A 32 13.16 10.80 -2.68
CA GLY A 32 12.57 9.55 -2.16
C GLY A 32 13.28 8.28 -2.62
N GLY A 33 14.43 8.40 -3.28
CA GLY A 33 15.21 7.26 -3.75
C GLY A 33 14.70 6.62 -5.05
N VAL A 34 13.80 7.28 -5.79
CA VAL A 34 13.46 6.86 -7.16
C VAL A 34 14.66 7.11 -8.07
N GLU A 35 15.06 6.10 -8.86
CA GLU A 35 16.21 6.20 -9.74
C GLU A 35 15.99 7.24 -10.86
N PRO A 36 17.04 7.95 -11.33
CA PRO A 36 16.89 9.04 -12.28
C PRO A 36 16.13 8.69 -13.57
N TRP A 37 16.41 7.51 -14.14
CA TRP A 37 15.77 7.06 -15.39
C TRP A 37 14.27 6.82 -15.24
N LEU A 38 13.82 6.46 -14.03
CA LEU A 38 12.42 6.20 -13.72
C LEU A 38 11.72 7.50 -13.33
N ALA A 39 12.35 8.33 -12.51
CA ALA A 39 11.81 9.64 -12.14
C ALA A 39 11.50 10.49 -13.37
N GLU A 40 12.43 10.53 -14.33
CA GLU A 40 12.25 11.24 -15.60
C GLU A 40 11.08 10.71 -16.43
N ARG A 41 10.97 9.38 -16.57
CA ARG A 41 9.83 8.76 -17.26
C ARG A 41 8.50 9.06 -16.58
N LEU A 42 8.44 8.98 -15.25
CA LEU A 42 7.22 9.29 -14.50
C LEU A 42 6.80 10.75 -14.73
N THR A 43 7.75 11.69 -14.75
CA THR A 43 7.46 13.10 -14.99
C THR A 43 6.94 13.40 -16.39
N TYR A 44 7.31 12.62 -17.41
CA TYR A 44 6.77 12.79 -18.77
C TYR A 44 5.50 11.97 -19.02
N PHE A 45 5.51 10.70 -18.62
CA PHE A 45 4.47 9.75 -19.01
C PHE A 45 3.20 9.83 -18.17
N LEU A 46 3.25 10.28 -16.92
CA LEU A 46 2.04 10.49 -16.13
C LEU A 46 1.19 11.64 -16.70
N PRO A 47 1.71 12.86 -16.90
CA PRO A 47 0.96 13.93 -17.56
C PRO A 47 0.43 13.51 -18.92
N LEU A 48 1.24 12.80 -19.71
CA LEU A 48 0.82 12.31 -21.02
C LEU A 48 -0.36 11.34 -20.94
N ALA A 49 -0.24 10.28 -20.14
CA ALA A 49 -1.28 9.26 -20.00
C ALA A 49 -2.59 9.85 -19.46
N PHE A 50 -2.51 10.69 -18.42
CA PHE A 50 -3.68 11.34 -17.83
C PHE A 50 -4.26 12.40 -18.76
N GLY A 51 -3.41 13.15 -19.47
CA GLY A 51 -3.82 14.15 -20.44
C GLY A 51 -4.59 13.55 -21.61
N ARG A 52 -4.16 12.40 -22.13
CA ARG A 52 -4.86 11.68 -23.22
C ARG A 52 -6.26 11.20 -22.84
N ARG A 53 -6.51 10.94 -21.54
CA ARG A 53 -7.87 10.68 -21.04
C ARG A 53 -8.76 11.94 -21.08
N VAL A 54 -8.19 13.13 -20.91
CA VAL A 54 -8.93 14.41 -20.96
C VAL A 54 -9.27 14.82 -22.39
N ILE A 55 -8.36 14.58 -23.35
CA ILE A 55 -8.54 14.95 -24.76
C ILE A 55 -9.13 13.81 -25.61
N ASP A 56 -9.88 12.91 -24.97
CA ASP A 56 -10.54 11.79 -25.64
C ASP A 56 -11.45 12.32 -26.78
N GLY A 57 -11.09 11.97 -28.01
CA GLY A 57 -11.69 12.51 -29.23
C GLY A 57 -10.69 13.18 -30.18
N ALA A 58 -9.56 13.67 -29.70
CA ALA A 58 -8.47 14.12 -30.57
C ALA A 58 -7.68 12.92 -31.13
N SER A 59 -7.18 13.02 -32.36
CA SER A 59 -6.27 12.01 -32.91
C SER A 59 -4.86 12.27 -32.37
N VAL A 60 -4.32 11.33 -31.61
CA VAL A 60 -2.95 11.40 -31.05
C VAL A 60 -2.01 10.45 -31.77
N ASP A 61 -0.72 10.82 -31.83
CA ASP A 61 0.33 9.95 -32.33
C ASP A 61 0.80 9.01 -31.21
N GLU A 62 0.87 7.70 -31.49
CA GLU A 62 1.32 6.69 -30.52
C GLU A 62 2.86 6.58 -30.41
N THR A 63 3.56 7.60 -30.89
CA THR A 63 5.01 7.71 -30.82
C THR A 63 5.46 9.01 -30.18
N PHE A 64 6.69 8.98 -29.66
CA PHE A 64 7.40 10.14 -29.15
C PHE A 64 8.82 10.18 -29.76
N LEU A 65 9.39 11.38 -29.83
CA LEU A 65 10.77 11.60 -30.21
C LEU A 65 11.61 11.61 -28.92
N ASP A 66 12.47 10.62 -28.81
CA ASP A 66 13.46 10.43 -27.76
C ASP A 66 14.82 10.93 -28.27
N GLY A 67 15.07 12.22 -28.11
CA GLY A 67 16.08 12.93 -28.91
C GLY A 67 15.74 12.80 -30.41
N GLU A 68 16.65 12.24 -31.19
CA GLU A 68 16.45 12.03 -32.64
C GLU A 68 15.70 10.72 -32.96
N THR A 69 15.45 9.86 -31.97
CA THR A 69 14.88 8.53 -32.19
C THR A 69 13.37 8.52 -32.00
N ARG A 70 12.62 8.11 -33.02
CA ARG A 70 11.17 7.89 -32.89
C ARG A 70 10.89 6.54 -32.21
N ARG A 71 10.20 6.57 -31.07
CA ARG A 71 9.82 5.39 -30.28
C ARG A 71 8.32 5.30 -30.11
N ARG A 72 7.79 4.09 -29.93
CA ARG A 72 6.36 3.88 -29.64
C ARG A 72 6.10 3.93 -28.13
N LEU A 73 5.04 4.63 -27.74
CA LEU A 73 4.60 4.75 -26.35
C LEU A 73 4.15 3.41 -25.77
N ASP A 74 3.40 2.63 -26.56
CA ASP A 74 2.92 1.30 -26.17
C ASP A 74 4.03 0.25 -25.99
N ARG A 75 5.29 0.61 -26.23
CA ARG A 75 6.47 -0.25 -25.98
C ARG A 75 7.25 0.17 -24.73
N ASP A 76 6.94 1.32 -24.13
CA ASP A 76 7.57 1.72 -22.86
C ASP A 76 6.75 1.17 -21.67
N PRO A 77 7.34 0.34 -20.81
CA PRO A 77 6.61 -0.33 -19.73
C PRO A 77 6.12 0.64 -18.64
N VAL A 78 6.77 1.80 -18.46
CA VAL A 78 6.33 2.83 -17.52
C VAL A 78 5.13 3.56 -18.09
N TYR A 79 5.14 3.89 -19.38
CA TYR A 79 3.96 4.47 -20.05
C TYR A 79 2.76 3.52 -20.00
N GLN A 80 2.94 2.23 -20.28
CA GLN A 80 1.85 1.25 -20.19
C GLN A 80 1.21 1.20 -18.78
N ALA A 81 2.03 1.27 -17.74
CA ALA A 81 1.53 1.32 -16.35
C ALA A 81 0.79 2.64 -16.06
N ALA A 82 1.34 3.77 -16.51
CA ALA A 82 0.71 5.08 -16.38
C ALA A 82 -0.65 5.14 -17.10
N ALA A 83 -0.73 4.60 -18.32
CA ALA A 83 -1.95 4.51 -19.11
C ALA A 83 -3.03 3.67 -18.41
N ARG A 84 -2.68 2.49 -17.87
CA ARG A 84 -3.62 1.69 -17.07
C ARG A 84 -4.11 2.43 -15.83
N ARG A 85 -3.22 3.11 -15.10
CA ARG A 85 -3.59 3.88 -13.92
C ARG A 85 -4.47 5.08 -14.26
N ALA A 86 -4.21 5.74 -15.39
CA ALA A 86 -5.00 6.85 -15.88
C ALA A 86 -6.45 6.43 -16.15
N LEU A 87 -6.74 5.18 -16.55
CA LEU A 87 -8.11 4.69 -16.80
C LEU A 87 -8.97 4.61 -15.53
N ILE A 88 -8.36 4.37 -14.38
CA ILE A 88 -9.06 4.20 -13.09
C ILE A 88 -8.88 5.40 -12.15
N ALA A 89 -8.18 6.45 -12.60
CA ALA A 89 -7.99 7.67 -11.84
C ALA A 89 -9.31 8.39 -11.57
N ASP A 90 -9.37 9.05 -10.41
CA ASP A 90 -10.48 9.94 -10.10
C ASP A 90 -10.34 11.30 -10.79
N GLU A 91 -11.39 12.11 -10.73
CA GLU A 91 -11.41 13.43 -11.40
C GLU A 91 -10.38 14.40 -10.80
N ALA A 92 -10.07 14.30 -9.51
CA ALA A 92 -9.12 15.18 -8.85
C ALA A 92 -7.68 14.88 -9.28
N GLU A 93 -7.32 13.60 -9.39
CA GLU A 93 -6.05 13.15 -9.94
C GLU A 93 -5.90 13.54 -11.41
N ILE A 94 -6.95 13.37 -12.21
CA ILE A 94 -6.96 13.78 -13.63
C ILE A 94 -6.72 15.28 -13.73
N ALA A 95 -7.50 16.10 -13.04
CA ALA A 95 -7.36 17.55 -13.08
C ALA A 95 -5.96 18.00 -12.64
N ARG A 96 -5.39 17.34 -11.63
CA ARG A 96 -4.05 17.65 -11.12
C ARG A 96 -2.95 17.28 -12.12
N ILE A 97 -2.96 16.05 -12.64
CA ILE A 97 -1.83 15.49 -13.41
C ILE A 97 -1.92 15.90 -14.88
N ALA A 98 -3.12 15.89 -15.47
CA ALA A 98 -3.31 16.24 -16.88
C ALA A 98 -2.92 17.70 -17.18
N GLY A 99 -3.01 18.60 -16.19
CA GLY A 99 -2.60 20.00 -16.32
C GLY A 99 -1.12 20.20 -16.66
N TYR A 100 -0.27 19.19 -16.44
CA TYR A 100 1.14 19.20 -16.81
C TYR A 100 1.37 18.77 -18.27
N SER A 101 0.34 18.32 -18.98
CA SER A 101 0.46 17.82 -20.35
C SER A 101 0.49 18.96 -21.36
N SER A 102 1.55 18.99 -22.17
CA SER A 102 1.65 19.91 -23.31
C SER A 102 0.59 19.62 -24.39
N GLU A 103 0.18 18.35 -24.56
CA GLU A 103 -0.92 17.99 -25.47
C GLU A 103 -2.24 18.62 -25.01
N VAL A 104 -2.55 18.56 -23.71
CA VAL A 104 -3.76 19.18 -23.14
C VAL A 104 -3.71 20.70 -23.32
N ALA A 105 -2.57 21.33 -23.06
CA ALA A 105 -2.40 22.77 -23.26
C ALA A 105 -2.62 23.17 -24.73
N ALA A 106 -2.02 22.44 -25.67
CA ALA A 106 -2.16 22.70 -27.10
C ALA A 106 -3.61 22.50 -27.60
N VAL A 107 -4.27 21.41 -27.18
CA VAL A 107 -5.67 21.14 -27.51
C VAL A 107 -6.58 22.21 -26.93
N SER A 108 -6.39 22.58 -25.66
CA SER A 108 -7.19 23.61 -24.99
C SER A 108 -7.09 24.95 -25.74
N GLN A 109 -5.88 25.37 -26.12
CA GLN A 109 -5.67 26.59 -26.91
C GLN A 109 -6.36 26.51 -28.29
N ALA A 110 -6.25 25.38 -28.99
CA ALA A 110 -6.87 25.20 -30.30
C ALA A 110 -8.41 25.25 -30.21
N VAL A 111 -9.00 24.59 -29.22
CA VAL A 111 -10.45 24.58 -28.97
C VAL A 111 -10.94 25.97 -28.57
N GLN A 112 -10.22 26.70 -27.71
CA GLN A 112 -10.53 28.10 -27.38
C GLN A 112 -10.47 29.01 -28.62
N GLY A 113 -9.61 28.67 -29.59
CA GLY A 113 -9.55 29.32 -30.91
C GLY A 113 -10.65 28.90 -31.89
N GLY A 114 -11.60 28.04 -31.48
CA GLY A 114 -12.73 27.61 -32.29
C GLY A 114 -12.51 26.31 -33.08
N ALA A 115 -11.39 25.60 -32.86
CA ALA A 115 -11.19 24.29 -33.47
C ALA A 115 -12.11 23.23 -32.83
N GLU A 116 -12.61 22.30 -33.66
CA GLU A 116 -13.34 21.13 -33.16
C GLU A 116 -12.34 20.07 -32.69
N LEU A 117 -12.52 19.55 -31.46
CA LEU A 117 -11.64 18.55 -30.84
C LEU A 117 -11.39 17.33 -31.75
N THR A 118 -12.45 16.82 -32.40
CA THR A 118 -12.39 15.64 -33.27
C THR A 118 -11.62 15.83 -34.58
N LYS A 119 -11.34 17.09 -34.94
CA LYS A 119 -10.53 17.45 -36.12
C LYS A 119 -9.07 17.69 -35.78
N LEU A 120 -8.72 17.76 -34.49
CA LEU A 120 -7.34 17.96 -34.06
C LEU A 120 -6.52 16.69 -34.26
N ARG A 121 -5.30 16.88 -34.79
CA ARG A 121 -4.29 15.84 -34.96
C ARG A 121 -3.02 16.30 -34.25
N LEU A 122 -2.66 15.61 -33.18
CA LEU A 122 -1.42 15.84 -32.45
C LEU A 122 -0.34 14.96 -33.06
N GLY A 123 0.79 15.59 -33.41
CA GLY A 123 1.99 14.88 -33.84
C GLY A 123 2.70 14.19 -32.67
N PRO A 124 3.84 13.53 -32.93
CA PRO A 124 4.62 12.90 -31.86
C PRO A 124 5.13 13.97 -30.89
N ILE A 125 5.10 13.66 -29.60
CA ILE A 125 5.70 14.53 -28.57
C ILE A 125 7.21 14.48 -28.73
N ALA A 126 7.85 15.63 -28.72
CA ALA A 126 9.30 15.74 -28.66
C ALA A 126 9.74 15.94 -27.21
N LEU A 127 10.60 15.04 -26.72
CA LEU A 127 11.31 15.25 -25.47
C LEU A 127 12.54 16.12 -25.77
N GLU A 128 12.83 17.09 -24.90
CA GLU A 128 13.99 17.97 -25.05
C GLU A 128 15.30 17.17 -24.94
N ASP A 129 15.37 16.30 -23.93
CA ASP A 129 16.47 15.36 -23.72
C ASP A 129 16.03 13.93 -24.01
N ALA A 130 16.98 13.12 -24.49
CA ALA A 130 16.77 11.69 -24.62
C ALA A 130 16.66 11.03 -23.23
N LEU A 131 15.63 10.22 -23.03
CA LEU A 131 15.41 9.42 -21.84
C LEU A 131 16.60 8.48 -21.62
N LEU A 132 17.06 8.43 -20.37
CA LEU A 132 18.00 7.39 -19.95
C LEU A 132 17.44 5.99 -20.28
N PRO A 133 18.26 4.99 -20.62
CA PRO A 133 17.78 3.62 -20.83
C PRO A 133 16.98 3.10 -19.63
N VAL A 134 15.99 2.24 -19.87
CA VAL A 134 15.26 1.56 -18.79
C VAL A 134 16.26 0.73 -18.00
N GLY A 135 16.39 1.03 -16.70
CA GLY A 135 17.30 0.32 -15.80
C GLY A 135 16.81 -1.10 -15.48
N SER A 136 17.69 -1.89 -14.88
CA SER A 136 17.31 -3.19 -14.30
C SER A 136 16.59 -3.00 -12.97
N GLY A 137 15.53 -3.77 -12.72
CA GLY A 137 14.85 -3.80 -11.42
C GLY A 137 13.74 -2.76 -11.29
N SER A 138 13.49 -2.31 -10.06
CA SER A 138 12.31 -1.53 -9.70
C SER A 138 12.50 -0.01 -9.70
N GLY A 139 13.70 0.47 -10.03
CA GLY A 139 14.02 1.90 -10.03
C GLY A 139 13.86 2.57 -8.66
N GLY A 140 14.09 1.84 -7.56
CA GLY A 140 13.93 2.34 -6.19
C GLY A 140 12.54 2.12 -5.56
N VAL A 141 11.56 1.60 -6.31
CA VAL A 141 10.19 1.36 -5.81
C VAL A 141 9.81 -0.13 -5.98
N PRO A 142 10.24 -1.03 -5.07
CA PRO A 142 9.96 -2.46 -5.18
C PRO A 142 8.46 -2.77 -5.12
N SER A 143 8.00 -3.78 -5.86
CA SER A 143 6.61 -4.25 -5.78
C SER A 143 6.38 -5.05 -4.50
N PRO A 144 5.48 -4.64 -3.59
CA PRO A 144 5.16 -5.41 -2.40
C PRO A 144 4.65 -6.82 -2.72
N ALA A 145 3.89 -6.98 -3.80
CA ALA A 145 3.41 -8.28 -4.26
C ALA A 145 4.55 -9.25 -4.60
N SER A 146 5.53 -8.80 -5.40
CA SER A 146 6.67 -9.63 -5.76
C SER A 146 7.55 -9.98 -4.55
N VAL A 147 7.78 -9.01 -3.65
CA VAL A 147 8.56 -9.27 -2.44
C VAL A 147 7.82 -10.23 -1.51
N PHE A 148 6.51 -10.04 -1.32
CA PHE A 148 5.66 -10.92 -0.54
C PHE A 148 5.66 -12.36 -1.07
N ALA A 149 5.48 -12.57 -2.38
CA ALA A 149 5.50 -13.91 -2.98
C ALA A 149 6.84 -14.63 -2.78
N HIS A 150 7.96 -13.91 -2.99
CA HIS A 150 9.30 -14.45 -2.77
C HIS A 150 9.52 -14.87 -1.32
N TRP A 151 9.06 -14.04 -0.40
CA TRP A 151 9.21 -14.25 1.02
C TRP A 151 8.34 -15.40 1.55
N MET A 152 7.09 -15.51 1.11
CA MET A 152 6.23 -16.67 1.41
C MET A 152 6.85 -17.98 0.89
N THR A 153 7.45 -17.95 -0.30
CA THR A 153 8.18 -19.10 -0.85
C THR A 153 9.37 -19.51 0.05
N ALA A 154 10.10 -18.53 0.60
CA ALA A 154 11.20 -18.79 1.53
C ALA A 154 10.74 -19.47 2.84
N TYR A 155 9.46 -19.32 3.19
CA TYR A 155 8.82 -19.99 4.34
C TYR A 155 8.17 -21.33 3.99
N GLY A 156 8.40 -21.86 2.79
CA GLY A 156 7.79 -23.11 2.35
C GLY A 156 6.34 -22.98 1.92
N VAL A 157 5.85 -21.76 1.68
CA VAL A 157 4.52 -21.47 1.13
C VAL A 157 4.69 -20.94 -0.30
N PRO A 158 4.76 -21.83 -1.33
CA PRO A 158 5.07 -21.43 -2.70
C PRO A 158 3.87 -20.78 -3.37
N ILE A 159 3.67 -19.49 -3.11
CA ILE A 159 2.64 -18.68 -3.78
C ILE A 159 3.14 -18.37 -5.20
N GLY A 160 2.30 -18.61 -6.20
CA GLY A 160 2.60 -18.25 -7.59
C GLY A 160 2.69 -16.74 -7.81
N ASP A 161 3.19 -16.34 -8.98
CA ASP A 161 3.22 -14.92 -9.40
C ASP A 161 1.81 -14.32 -9.52
N ASP A 162 0.77 -15.16 -9.60
CA ASP A 162 -0.64 -14.76 -9.57
C ASP A 162 -1.17 -14.49 -8.15
N LEU A 163 -0.32 -14.63 -7.13
CA LEU A 163 -0.65 -14.48 -5.72
C LEU A 163 -1.75 -15.45 -5.26
N ARG A 164 -1.72 -16.70 -5.74
CA ARG A 164 -2.68 -17.74 -5.34
C ARG A 164 -1.99 -18.99 -4.80
N LEU A 165 -2.67 -19.68 -3.89
CA LEU A 165 -2.30 -21.00 -3.38
C LEU A 165 -3.55 -21.81 -3.06
N GLY A 166 -3.89 -22.78 -3.90
CA GLY A 166 -5.15 -23.52 -3.77
C GLY A 166 -6.36 -22.58 -3.84
N GLU A 167 -7.18 -22.56 -2.80
CA GLU A 167 -8.34 -21.68 -2.68
C GLU A 167 -8.01 -20.31 -2.05
N ALA A 168 -6.76 -20.10 -1.61
CA ALA A 168 -6.29 -18.82 -1.09
C ALA A 168 -5.95 -17.84 -2.23
N GLU A 169 -6.42 -16.60 -2.11
CA GLU A 169 -6.02 -15.46 -2.94
C GLU A 169 -5.36 -14.39 -2.05
N PHE A 170 -4.20 -13.90 -2.47
CA PHE A 170 -3.45 -12.89 -1.74
C PHE A 170 -3.34 -11.60 -2.56
N ARG A 171 -3.20 -10.46 -1.86
CA ARG A 171 -2.85 -9.17 -2.44
C ARG A 171 -1.88 -8.44 -1.53
N ALA A 172 -0.89 -7.78 -2.11
CA ALA A 172 -0.03 -6.83 -1.40
C ALA A 172 0.07 -5.55 -2.24
N THR A 173 -0.71 -4.54 -1.87
CA THR A 173 -0.87 -3.32 -2.67
C THR A 173 -0.27 -2.11 -1.96
N LEU A 174 0.56 -1.35 -2.67
CA LEU A 174 1.10 -0.08 -2.19
C LEU A 174 0.03 1.03 -2.24
N ALA A 175 -0.12 1.73 -1.13
CA ALA A 175 -0.78 3.03 -1.00
C ALA A 175 0.28 4.05 -0.57
N ALA A 176 0.62 4.98 -1.47
CA ALA A 176 1.59 6.03 -1.21
C ALA A 176 0.90 7.27 -0.62
N HIS A 177 1.44 7.79 0.49
CA HIS A 177 0.88 8.96 1.18
C HIS A 177 1.72 10.22 0.92
N PRO A 178 1.14 11.42 1.05
CA PRO A 178 1.88 12.68 1.08
C PRO A 178 3.03 12.65 2.09
N ARG A 179 4.15 13.31 1.80
CA ARG A 179 5.28 13.30 2.72
C ARG A 179 4.96 14.09 3.98
N PRO A 180 5.29 13.56 5.17
CA PRO A 180 5.14 14.29 6.43
C PRO A 180 6.24 15.34 6.60
N ALA A 181 7.40 15.12 5.97
CA ALA A 181 8.54 16.01 5.94
C ALA A 181 9.31 15.83 4.61
N PRO A 182 10.04 16.86 4.11
CA PRO A 182 10.72 16.80 2.82
C PRO A 182 11.64 15.58 2.63
N GLU A 183 12.27 15.14 3.71
CA GLU A 183 13.26 14.05 3.76
C GLU A 183 12.66 12.67 4.00
N LEU A 184 11.34 12.56 4.20
CA LEU A 184 10.67 11.29 4.49
C LEU A 184 9.62 10.96 3.43
N VAL A 185 9.41 9.66 3.21
CA VAL A 185 8.28 9.12 2.45
C VAL A 185 7.47 8.19 3.34
N VAL A 186 6.20 8.03 3.00
CA VAL A 186 5.27 7.18 3.75
C VAL A 186 4.67 6.16 2.78
N ALA A 187 5.04 4.90 3.00
CA ALA A 187 4.50 3.76 2.27
C ALA A 187 3.54 3.00 3.17
N GLN A 188 2.29 2.86 2.77
CA GLN A 188 1.37 1.90 3.35
C GLN A 188 1.26 0.70 2.41
N VAL A 189 1.42 -0.51 2.93
CA VAL A 189 1.14 -1.73 2.17
C VAL A 189 -0.06 -2.41 2.79
N ASN A 190 -1.08 -2.66 1.97
CA ASN A 190 -2.25 -3.44 2.35
C ASN A 190 -2.02 -4.89 1.92
N PHE A 191 -1.91 -5.77 2.91
CA PHE A 191 -1.85 -7.21 2.73
C PHE A 191 -3.27 -7.75 2.90
N ALA A 192 -3.79 -8.41 1.87
CA ALA A 192 -5.11 -9.01 1.91
C ALA A 192 -5.02 -10.50 1.62
N VAL A 193 -5.78 -11.30 2.35
CA VAL A 193 -5.95 -12.74 2.09
C VAL A 193 -7.42 -13.07 2.07
N ASN A 194 -7.85 -13.73 1.00
CA ASN A 194 -9.15 -14.36 0.88
C ASN A 194 -8.96 -15.87 1.00
N HIS A 195 -9.69 -16.51 1.91
CA HIS A 195 -9.61 -17.94 2.14
C HIS A 195 -10.97 -18.46 2.62
N PRO A 196 -11.44 -19.63 2.14
CA PRO A 196 -12.77 -20.16 2.52
C PRO A 196 -12.95 -20.46 4.00
N ALA A 197 -11.85 -20.64 4.75
CA ALA A 197 -11.91 -20.84 6.19
C ALA A 197 -12.23 -19.55 6.97
N LEU A 198 -12.09 -18.36 6.37
CA LEU A 198 -12.35 -17.09 7.07
C LEU A 198 -13.85 -16.89 7.31
N ALA A 199 -14.18 -16.29 8.45
CA ALA A 199 -15.54 -15.90 8.79
C ALA A 199 -16.11 -14.79 7.86
N ARG A 200 -15.22 -13.99 7.27
CA ARG A 200 -15.54 -12.97 6.27
C ARG A 200 -14.60 -13.09 5.07
N PRO A 201 -15.10 -12.84 3.85
CA PRO A 201 -14.21 -12.69 2.69
C PRO A 201 -13.24 -11.55 2.95
N TRP A 202 -11.96 -11.79 2.65
CA TRP A 202 -10.86 -10.84 2.84
C TRP A 202 -10.58 -10.46 4.30
N MET A 203 -9.51 -11.02 4.84
CA MET A 203 -8.77 -10.36 5.91
C MET A 203 -7.82 -9.34 5.27
N VAL A 204 -7.82 -8.11 5.76
CA VAL A 204 -6.90 -7.05 5.30
C VAL A 204 -6.13 -6.49 6.50
N GLU A 205 -4.80 -6.46 6.38
CA GLU A 205 -3.92 -5.77 7.31
C GLU A 205 -3.09 -4.72 6.58
N SER A 206 -2.99 -3.53 7.17
CA SER A 206 -2.29 -2.39 6.59
C SER A 206 -1.10 -1.98 7.46
N CYS A 207 0.12 -2.16 6.98
CA CYS A 207 1.34 -1.71 7.65
C CYS A 207 1.85 -0.42 7.02
N VAL A 208 2.36 0.51 7.83
CA VAL A 208 2.83 1.84 7.38
C VAL A 208 4.29 2.03 7.76
N GLY A 209 5.15 2.20 6.77
CA GLY A 209 6.58 2.48 6.94
C GLY A 209 6.88 3.94 6.62
N VAL A 210 7.79 4.53 7.39
CA VAL A 210 8.21 5.93 7.25
C VAL A 210 9.73 5.96 7.22
N ALA A 211 10.29 6.31 6.07
CA ALA A 211 11.73 6.25 5.85
C ALA A 211 12.19 7.30 4.83
N PRO A 212 13.50 7.54 4.68
CA PRO A 212 14.03 8.44 3.66
C PRO A 212 13.71 8.01 2.22
N THR A 213 13.66 6.70 1.95
CA THR A 213 13.41 6.19 0.61
C THR A 213 12.19 5.28 0.52
N TRP A 214 11.56 5.22 -0.67
CA TRP A 214 10.42 4.33 -0.93
C TRP A 214 10.77 2.87 -0.69
N LYS A 215 11.97 2.46 -1.12
CA LYS A 215 12.50 1.13 -0.86
C LYS A 215 12.51 0.81 0.64
N GLU A 216 13.12 1.66 1.45
CA GLU A 216 13.21 1.46 2.91
C GLU A 216 11.83 1.46 3.57
N ALA A 217 10.96 2.41 3.21
CA ALA A 217 9.61 2.48 3.76
C ALA A 217 8.80 1.21 3.44
N ILE A 218 8.87 0.71 2.19
CA ILE A 218 8.21 -0.54 1.78
C ILE A 218 8.80 -1.73 2.55
N PHE A 219 10.12 -1.85 2.67
CA PHE A 219 10.72 -2.94 3.44
C PHE A 219 10.39 -2.88 4.93
N GLN A 220 10.27 -1.69 5.53
CA GLN A 220 9.75 -1.55 6.89
C GLN A 220 8.32 -2.10 7.01
N THR A 221 7.41 -1.78 6.07
CA THR A 221 6.04 -2.33 6.09
C THR A 221 6.03 -3.86 6.04
N LEU A 222 6.88 -4.45 5.21
CA LEU A 222 7.00 -5.90 5.05
C LEU A 222 7.55 -6.55 6.32
N ALA A 223 8.58 -5.97 6.93
CA ALA A 223 9.16 -6.46 8.18
C ALA A 223 8.16 -6.37 9.36
N MET A 224 7.29 -5.35 9.38
CA MET A 224 6.21 -5.28 10.35
C MET A 224 5.18 -6.39 10.13
N PHE A 225 4.75 -6.61 8.89
CA PHE A 225 3.81 -7.67 8.54
C PHE A 225 4.38 -9.07 8.84
N GLU A 226 5.68 -9.29 8.58
CA GLU A 226 6.44 -10.49 8.94
C GLU A 226 6.30 -10.86 10.40
N ARG A 227 6.65 -9.90 11.26
CA ARG A 227 6.68 -10.14 12.70
C ARG A 227 5.28 -10.30 13.29
N ALA A 228 4.31 -9.56 12.77
CA ALA A 228 2.99 -9.46 13.39
C ALA A 228 1.95 -10.43 12.84
N VAL A 229 1.95 -10.69 11.52
CA VAL A 229 0.77 -11.23 10.84
C VAL A 229 1.08 -12.44 9.97
N ALA A 230 2.23 -12.46 9.28
CA ALA A 230 2.53 -13.51 8.31
C ALA A 230 2.50 -14.92 8.92
N TYR A 231 3.22 -15.15 10.02
CA TYR A 231 3.25 -16.46 10.64
C TYR A 231 1.89 -16.90 11.21
N PRO A 232 1.14 -16.07 11.97
CA PRO A 232 -0.21 -16.42 12.38
C PRO A 232 -1.14 -16.70 11.20
N MET A 233 -1.05 -15.94 10.11
CA MET A 233 -1.85 -16.15 8.89
C MET A 233 -1.51 -17.48 8.22
N ILE A 234 -0.23 -17.79 8.07
CA ILE A 234 0.23 -19.08 7.53
C ILE A 234 -0.32 -20.22 8.39
N ALA A 235 -0.21 -20.10 9.71
CA ALA A 235 -0.67 -21.12 10.64
C ALA A 235 -2.19 -21.29 10.67
N ALA A 236 -2.94 -20.21 10.51
CA ALA A 236 -4.39 -20.20 10.56
C ALA A 236 -5.03 -20.71 9.26
N LEU A 237 -4.44 -20.38 8.11
CA LEU A 237 -5.12 -20.52 6.82
C LEU A 237 -4.45 -21.50 5.86
N LEU A 238 -3.15 -21.78 6.03
CA LEU A 238 -2.36 -22.51 5.02
C LEU A 238 -1.76 -23.78 5.60
N ASP A 239 -0.62 -23.65 6.28
CA ASP A 239 0.12 -24.77 6.85
C ASP A 239 0.67 -24.38 8.22
N ARG A 240 0.07 -24.94 9.26
CA ARG A 240 0.51 -24.75 10.65
C ARG A 240 1.94 -25.21 10.89
N GLY A 241 2.41 -26.24 10.19
CA GLY A 241 3.80 -26.71 10.29
C GLY A 241 4.81 -25.71 9.72
N ALA A 242 4.43 -24.98 8.67
CA ALA A 242 5.31 -24.00 8.03
C ALA A 242 5.58 -22.76 8.90
N ALA A 243 4.66 -22.42 9.80
CA ALA A 243 4.84 -21.29 10.71
C ALA A 243 5.86 -21.59 11.83
N GLY A 244 6.08 -22.87 12.15
CA GLY A 244 7.03 -23.32 13.18
C GLY A 244 6.78 -22.69 14.55
N ASP A 245 7.87 -22.42 15.28
CA ASP A 245 7.84 -21.81 16.61
C ASP A 245 7.61 -20.27 16.59
N ASN A 246 7.33 -19.68 15.41
CA ASN A 246 7.14 -18.23 15.25
C ASN A 246 5.71 -17.77 15.57
N VAL A 247 4.82 -18.69 15.97
CA VAL A 247 3.44 -18.38 16.37
C VAL A 247 3.22 -18.85 17.79
N HIS A 248 2.78 -17.94 18.65
CA HIS A 248 2.32 -18.33 19.97
C HIS A 248 0.89 -18.86 19.87
N VAL A 249 0.64 -20.01 20.50
CA VAL A 249 -0.66 -20.68 20.47
C VAL A 249 -1.19 -20.78 21.89
N GLU A 250 -2.37 -20.21 22.10
CA GLU A 250 -3.11 -20.36 23.35
C GLU A 250 -4.50 -20.95 23.09
N ARG A 251 -5.04 -21.71 24.05
CA ARG A 251 -6.41 -22.22 23.97
C ARG A 251 -7.38 -21.19 24.55
N PHE A 252 -8.36 -20.77 23.77
CA PHE A 252 -9.40 -19.83 24.16
C PHE A 252 -10.78 -20.51 24.20
N SER A 253 -11.35 -20.57 25.41
CA SER A 253 -12.72 -21.07 25.63
C SER A 253 -13.75 -19.97 25.37
N HIS A 254 -14.68 -20.25 24.45
CA HIS A 254 -15.73 -19.34 24.02
C HIS A 254 -17.11 -20.03 24.06
N PRO A 255 -18.24 -19.32 24.28
CA PRO A 255 -19.57 -19.94 24.27
C PRO A 255 -19.94 -20.67 22.95
N ALA A 256 -19.32 -20.28 21.83
CA ALA A 256 -19.44 -20.96 20.53
C ALA A 256 -18.51 -22.17 20.34
N GLY A 257 -17.81 -22.61 21.39
CA GLY A 257 -16.84 -23.71 21.38
C GLY A 257 -15.40 -23.23 21.54
N GLU A 258 -14.47 -24.18 21.58
CA GLU A 258 -13.04 -23.89 21.75
C GLU A 258 -12.39 -23.36 20.47
N PHE A 259 -11.44 -22.44 20.64
CA PHE A 259 -10.61 -21.87 19.59
C PHE A 259 -9.13 -21.91 20.00
N ASP A 260 -8.23 -22.14 19.05
CA ASP A 260 -6.81 -21.81 19.20
C ASP A 260 -6.61 -20.33 18.83
N LEU A 261 -6.05 -19.56 19.75
CA LEU A 261 -5.60 -18.19 19.53
C LEU A 261 -4.16 -18.24 19.01
N LEU A 262 -3.97 -17.84 17.76
CA LEU A 262 -2.67 -17.76 17.10
C LEU A 262 -2.18 -16.32 17.10
N LEU A 263 -1.20 -16.02 17.93
CA LEU A 263 -0.66 -14.67 18.15
C LEU A 263 0.65 -14.47 17.41
N GLY A 264 0.75 -13.32 16.74
CA GLY A 264 2.02 -12.82 16.24
C GLY A 264 2.74 -11.98 17.29
N ALA A 265 3.91 -11.45 16.93
CA ALA A 265 4.63 -10.54 17.81
C ALA A 265 3.88 -9.22 17.98
N GLN A 266 3.92 -8.66 19.19
CA GLN A 266 3.60 -7.26 19.40
C GLN A 266 4.53 -6.38 18.55
N VAL A 267 3.96 -5.41 17.86
CA VAL A 267 4.70 -4.39 17.12
C VAL A 267 4.62 -3.09 17.89
N ASP A 268 5.79 -2.66 18.35
CA ASP A 268 6.00 -1.38 19.00
C ASP A 268 6.33 -0.31 17.96
N LEU A 269 5.63 0.80 18.01
CA LEU A 269 5.75 1.92 17.08
C LEU A 269 6.09 3.20 17.85
N PHE A 270 6.88 4.07 17.23
CA PHE A 270 7.26 5.41 17.70
C PHE A 270 8.14 5.50 18.96
N ALA A 271 8.06 4.54 19.88
CA ALA A 271 8.78 4.55 21.13
C ALA A 271 10.27 4.26 20.95
N THR A 272 11.10 4.97 21.73
CA THR A 272 12.54 4.70 21.88
C THR A 272 12.85 3.83 23.09
N ASP A 273 11.96 3.85 24.08
CA ASP A 273 12.07 3.05 25.29
C ASP A 273 11.37 1.70 25.12
N PRO A 274 11.76 0.65 25.87
CA PRO A 274 11.08 -0.64 25.86
C PRO A 274 9.59 -0.49 26.18
N VAL A 275 8.73 -1.00 25.31
CA VAL A 275 7.28 -0.96 25.50
C VAL A 275 6.83 -2.21 26.28
N PRO A 276 6.01 -2.05 27.34
CA PRO A 276 5.45 -3.20 28.05
C PRO A 276 4.59 -4.11 27.16
N SER A 277 4.44 -5.37 27.59
CA SER A 277 3.54 -6.32 26.94
C SER A 277 2.09 -5.83 26.98
N ALA A 278 1.38 -6.02 25.87
CA ALA A 278 -0.05 -5.73 25.73
C ALA A 278 -0.96 -6.88 26.16
N GLU A 279 -0.40 -7.94 26.76
CA GLU A 279 -1.12 -9.13 27.24
C GLU A 279 -2.33 -8.79 28.11
N ALA A 280 -2.18 -7.88 29.09
CA ALA A 280 -3.30 -7.47 29.94
C ALA A 280 -4.47 -6.86 29.15
N VAL A 281 -4.18 -6.09 28.09
CA VAL A 281 -5.21 -5.50 27.22
C VAL A 281 -5.83 -6.58 26.34
N LEU A 282 -5.02 -7.53 25.86
CA LEU A 282 -5.51 -8.67 25.08
C LEU A 282 -6.44 -9.55 25.93
N ASP A 283 -6.12 -9.82 27.19
CA ASP A 283 -6.97 -10.59 28.11
C ASP A 283 -8.34 -9.93 28.30
N GLU A 284 -8.38 -8.61 28.47
CA GLU A 284 -9.64 -7.86 28.57
C GLU A 284 -10.42 -7.90 27.24
N LEU A 285 -9.74 -7.83 26.09
CA LEU A 285 -10.37 -8.01 24.79
C LEU A 285 -10.95 -9.41 24.63
N LEU A 286 -10.23 -10.46 25.00
CA LEU A 286 -10.70 -11.84 24.95
C LEU A 286 -11.89 -12.06 25.90
N ALA A 287 -11.90 -11.41 27.06
CA ALA A 287 -13.04 -11.42 27.96
C ALA A 287 -14.28 -10.79 27.31
N ALA A 288 -14.12 -9.60 26.69
CA ALA A 288 -15.21 -8.95 25.96
C ALA A 288 -15.66 -9.74 24.72
N LEU A 289 -14.75 -10.49 24.09
CA LEU A 289 -15.06 -11.30 22.92
C LEU A 289 -16.03 -12.45 23.23
N ARG A 290 -16.11 -12.90 24.48
CA ARG A 290 -17.05 -13.97 24.91
C ARG A 290 -18.53 -13.60 24.70
N ASP A 291 -18.85 -12.32 24.65
CA ASP A 291 -20.20 -11.83 24.40
C ASP A 291 -20.51 -11.68 22.90
N VAL A 292 -19.53 -11.94 22.02
CA VAL A 292 -19.68 -11.84 20.57
C VAL A 292 -20.05 -13.21 20.00
N PRO A 293 -21.15 -13.34 19.22
CA PRO A 293 -21.49 -14.61 18.59
C PRO A 293 -20.52 -14.95 17.46
N LEU A 294 -19.50 -15.75 17.77
CA LEU A 294 -18.55 -16.27 16.79
C LEU A 294 -19.10 -17.49 16.05
N SER A 295 -18.77 -17.57 14.77
CA SER A 295 -19.04 -18.75 13.95
C SER A 295 -17.95 -19.81 14.15
N ARG A 296 -18.14 -21.01 13.59
CA ARG A 296 -17.09 -22.04 13.54
C ARG A 296 -16.18 -21.85 12.32
N ALA A 297 -15.79 -20.61 12.05
CA ALA A 297 -14.84 -20.22 11.02
C ALA A 297 -13.62 -19.54 11.67
N VAL A 298 -12.57 -19.30 10.89
CA VAL A 298 -11.39 -18.56 11.34
C VAL A 298 -11.73 -17.08 11.44
N HIS A 299 -11.53 -16.50 12.62
CA HIS A 299 -11.76 -15.09 12.89
C HIS A 299 -10.43 -14.34 13.03
N ALA A 300 -10.36 -13.09 12.56
CA ALA A 300 -9.19 -12.24 12.68
C ALA A 300 -9.46 -11.11 13.68
N LEU A 301 -8.64 -11.01 14.73
CA LEU A 301 -8.70 -9.96 15.73
C LEU A 301 -7.44 -9.11 15.64
N ARG A 302 -7.59 -7.80 15.59
CA ARG A 302 -6.45 -6.87 15.70
C ARG A 302 -6.81 -5.67 16.55
N PHE A 303 -5.81 -5.13 17.23
CA PHE A 303 -5.90 -3.80 17.79
C PHE A 303 -4.63 -2.99 17.53
N PHE A 304 -4.82 -1.68 17.44
CA PHE A 304 -3.76 -0.69 17.40
C PHE A 304 -4.15 0.47 18.32
N THR A 305 -3.28 0.81 19.26
CA THR A 305 -3.41 2.02 20.08
C THR A 305 -2.21 2.91 19.87
N ALA A 306 -2.41 4.23 19.89
CA ALA A 306 -1.32 5.19 19.89
C ALA A 306 -1.55 6.28 20.94
N TYR A 307 -0.48 6.67 21.61
CA TYR A 307 -0.46 7.66 22.67
C TYR A 307 0.66 8.69 22.43
N GLN A 308 0.45 9.90 22.95
CA GLN A 308 1.45 10.94 23.08
C GLN A 308 1.39 11.46 24.52
N ASP A 309 2.49 11.36 25.26
CA ASP A 309 2.61 11.85 26.64
C ASP A 309 1.48 11.35 27.55
N GLY A 310 1.21 10.04 27.46
CA GLY A 310 0.15 9.37 28.20
C GLY A 310 -1.27 9.62 27.68
N ARG A 311 -1.46 10.51 26.70
CA ARG A 311 -2.77 10.81 26.09
C ARG A 311 -3.01 9.96 24.86
N MET A 312 -4.13 9.25 24.82
CA MET A 312 -4.56 8.49 23.64
C MET A 312 -4.78 9.42 22.45
N LEU A 313 -4.18 9.07 21.31
CA LEU A 313 -4.35 9.72 20.02
C LEU A 313 -5.36 8.96 19.15
N THR A 314 -5.24 7.64 19.12
CA THR A 314 -6.16 6.75 18.39
C THR A 314 -6.22 5.38 19.06
N ASN A 315 -7.35 4.72 18.89
CA ASN A 315 -7.55 3.31 19.22
C ASN A 315 -8.42 2.66 18.14
N GLU A 316 -7.88 1.62 17.53
CA GLU A 316 -8.50 0.88 16.45
C GLU A 316 -8.58 -0.57 16.89
N VAL A 317 -9.79 -1.12 16.96
CA VAL A 317 -10.00 -2.54 17.24
C VAL A 317 -10.91 -3.09 16.16
N PHE A 318 -10.47 -4.16 15.51
CA PHE A 318 -11.19 -4.77 14.40
C PHE A 318 -11.35 -6.26 14.65
N LEU A 319 -12.55 -6.76 14.32
CA LEU A 319 -12.88 -8.17 14.27
C LEU A 319 -13.36 -8.49 12.85
N ASP A 320 -12.69 -9.43 12.18
CA ASP A 320 -12.97 -9.84 10.79
C ASP A 320 -12.98 -8.68 9.79
N GLY A 321 -12.11 -7.70 9.99
CA GLY A 321 -11.99 -6.52 9.12
C GLY A 321 -13.02 -5.42 9.39
N GLU A 322 -13.90 -5.59 10.37
CA GLU A 322 -14.89 -4.59 10.77
C GLU A 322 -14.52 -3.93 12.12
N PRO A 323 -14.73 -2.61 12.28
CA PRO A 323 -14.55 -1.95 13.58
C PRO A 323 -15.40 -2.61 14.68
N TRP A 324 -14.76 -2.96 15.80
CA TRP A 324 -15.41 -3.62 16.93
C TRP A 324 -15.55 -2.68 18.13
N GLU A 325 -16.72 -2.07 18.27
CA GLU A 325 -16.98 -1.01 19.27
C GLU A 325 -16.70 -1.44 20.72
N ALA A 326 -17.10 -2.67 21.11
CA ALA A 326 -16.85 -3.15 22.47
C ALA A 326 -15.35 -3.31 22.75
N GLY A 327 -14.59 -3.81 21.77
CA GLY A 327 -13.13 -3.87 21.87
C GLY A 327 -12.48 -2.49 21.91
N SER A 328 -12.99 -1.53 21.14
CA SER A 328 -12.53 -0.13 21.22
C SER A 328 -12.73 0.46 22.61
N LYS A 329 -13.84 0.12 23.31
CA LYS A 329 -14.04 0.57 24.70
C LYS A 329 -13.02 -0.01 25.67
N VAL A 330 -12.64 -1.28 25.50
CA VAL A 330 -11.59 -1.93 26.30
C VAL A 330 -10.26 -1.20 26.12
N THR A 331 -9.80 -1.03 24.87
CA THR A 331 -8.54 -0.35 24.59
C THR A 331 -8.55 1.12 25.00
N ALA A 332 -9.70 1.81 24.92
CA ALA A 332 -9.86 3.18 25.39
C ALA A 332 -9.72 3.33 26.92
N ALA A 333 -10.12 2.30 27.67
CA ALA A 333 -10.03 2.27 29.13
C ALA A 333 -8.63 1.86 29.63
N ALA A 334 -7.82 1.22 28.78
CA ALA A 334 -6.48 0.79 29.12
C ALA A 334 -5.53 1.99 29.33
N PRO A 335 -4.65 1.93 30.35
CA PRO A 335 -3.65 2.96 30.58
C PRO A 335 -2.65 3.03 29.42
N ALA A 336 -2.05 4.21 29.22
CA ALA A 336 -0.96 4.34 28.27
C ALA A 336 0.20 3.41 28.65
N PRO A 337 0.81 2.67 27.69
CA PRO A 337 1.90 1.75 27.99
C PRO A 337 3.17 2.48 28.44
N LEU A 338 3.36 3.74 28.04
CA LEU A 338 4.43 4.63 28.52
C LEU A 338 3.83 5.98 28.99
N PRO A 339 4.39 6.59 30.05
CA PRO A 339 3.88 7.85 30.59
C PRO A 339 4.27 9.09 29.76
N THR A 340 5.34 9.01 28.97
CA THR A 340 5.91 10.13 28.22
C THR A 340 6.35 9.70 26.83
N GLY A 341 6.33 10.62 25.87
CA GLY A 341 6.74 10.38 24.49
C GLY A 341 5.65 9.71 23.64
N PRO A 342 5.92 9.52 22.34
CA PRO A 342 5.03 8.81 21.44
C PRO A 342 5.19 7.29 21.62
N VAL A 343 4.07 6.57 21.68
CA VAL A 343 4.08 5.09 21.70
C VAL A 343 2.86 4.57 20.96
N GLY A 344 3.08 3.62 20.07
CA GLY A 344 2.05 2.84 19.40
C GLY A 344 2.24 1.37 19.68
N VAL A 345 1.16 0.64 19.91
CA VAL A 345 1.17 -0.81 20.14
C VAL A 345 0.19 -1.44 19.19
N ARG A 346 0.66 -2.44 18.43
CA ARG A 346 -0.18 -3.25 17.55
C ARG A 346 -0.04 -4.73 17.87
N VAL A 347 -1.18 -5.41 17.95
CA VAL A 347 -1.26 -6.87 18.10
C VAL A 347 -2.25 -7.41 17.08
N PHE A 348 -1.91 -8.55 16.49
CA PHE A 348 -2.74 -9.28 15.54
C PHE A 348 -2.87 -10.74 15.98
N ALA A 349 -4.07 -11.28 15.87
CA ALA A 349 -4.39 -12.65 16.25
C ALA A 349 -5.38 -13.30 15.28
N PHE A 350 -5.28 -14.62 15.12
CA PHE A 350 -6.34 -15.44 14.56
C PHE A 350 -6.98 -16.31 15.63
N LEU A 351 -8.30 -16.44 15.60
CA LEU A 351 -9.03 -17.46 16.35
C LEU A 351 -9.41 -18.58 15.39
N VAL A 352 -8.82 -19.76 15.58
CA VAL A 352 -9.04 -20.94 14.75
C VAL A 352 -9.89 -21.96 15.51
N PRO A 353 -11.07 -22.36 14.99
CA PRO A 353 -11.92 -23.34 15.67
C PRO A 353 -11.17 -24.66 15.93
N VAL A 354 -11.26 -25.18 17.16
CA VAL A 354 -10.72 -26.51 17.50
C VAL A 354 -11.72 -27.58 17.07
N GLY A 355 -11.27 -28.55 16.26
CA GLY A 355 -12.10 -29.65 15.73
C GLY A 355 -12.76 -30.53 16.78
#